data_AF-A0A285TYX1-F1
#
_entry.id   AF-A0A285TYX1-F1
#
_cell.length_a   1.000
_cell.length_b   1.000
_cell.length_c   1.000
_cell.angle_alpha   90.00
_cell.angle_beta   90.00
_cell.angle_gamma   90.00
#
_symmetry.space_group_name_H-M   'P 1'
#
loop_
_entity.id
_entity.type
_entity.pdbx_description
1 polymer ?
#
loop_
_entity_poly.entity_id
_entity_poly.type
_entity_poly.pdbx_seq_one_letter_code
_entity_poly.pdbx_strand_id
1 'polypeptide(L)'
;MEGFYALYYTGVAGFGHAVLVMRQGIISGADATGGVYDGTYSTVDDTTEAAVKLTVPAGATLVTGQTLSEPLTQNISATLNSSFADGHPVAIRTPMGPVNVIFKKLRNLT
;
A
#
# COMPACT_ATOMS: atom_id res chain seq x y z
N MET A 1 1.16 -8.27 13.80
CA MET A 1 1.37 -7.30 12.70
C MET A 1 2.60 -7.63 11.86
N GLU A 2 3.75 -7.99 12.43
CA GLU A 2 4.95 -8.18 11.58
C GLU A 2 4.80 -9.34 10.58
N GLY A 3 5.29 -9.13 9.36
CA GLY A 3 5.19 -10.13 8.31
C GLY A 3 5.35 -9.57 6.90
N PHE A 4 5.23 -10.49 5.95
CA PHE A 4 5.09 -10.18 4.53
C PHE A 4 3.62 -10.18 4.16
N TYR A 5 3.22 -9.25 3.31
CA TYR A 5 1.86 -9.00 2.90
C TYR A 5 1.79 -8.88 1.38
N ALA A 6 0.86 -9.59 0.75
CA ALA A 6 0.45 -9.31 -0.60
C ALA A 6 -0.69 -8.28 -0.57
N LEU A 7 -0.62 -7.32 -1.48
CA LEU A 7 -1.65 -6.33 -1.71
C LEU A 7 -2.24 -6.54 -3.10
N TYR A 8 -3.56 -6.46 -3.18
CA TYR A 8 -4.33 -6.45 -4.42
C TYR A 8 -5.12 -5.16 -4.40
N TYR A 9 -4.91 -4.27 -5.36
CA TYR A 9 -5.56 -2.97 -5.34
C TYR A 9 -6.22 -2.63 -6.66
N THR A 10 -7.37 -1.96 -6.58
CA THR A 10 -8.13 -1.47 -7.73
C THR A 10 -8.34 0.03 -7.63
N GLY A 11 -8.24 0.70 -8.77
CA GLY A 11 -8.65 2.09 -8.95
C GLY A 11 -9.66 2.18 -10.08
N VAL A 12 -9.99 3.39 -10.50
CA VAL A 12 -11.01 3.64 -11.53
C VAL A 12 -10.62 3.12 -12.91
N ALA A 13 -9.32 2.94 -13.18
CA ALA A 13 -8.78 2.63 -14.50
C ALA A 13 -8.04 1.29 -14.56
N GLY A 14 -8.02 0.50 -13.48
CA GLY A 14 -7.34 -0.79 -13.48
C GLY A 14 -7.06 -1.35 -12.09
N PHE A 15 -6.15 -2.30 -12.05
CA PHE A 15 -5.73 -3.00 -10.85
C PHE A 15 -4.21 -3.18 -10.82
N GLY A 16 -3.67 -3.47 -9.64
CA GLY A 16 -2.27 -3.74 -9.44
C GLY A 16 -2.01 -4.66 -8.25
N HIS A 17 -0.76 -5.05 -8.11
CA HIS A 17 -0.28 -5.98 -7.10
C HIS A 17 1.01 -5.44 -6.49
N ALA A 18 1.10 -5.51 -5.17
CA ALA A 18 2.33 -5.15 -4.45
C ALA A 18 2.65 -6.19 -3.37
N VAL A 19 3.90 -6.19 -2.94
CA VAL A 19 4.31 -6.88 -1.72
C VAL A 19 4.85 -5.84 -0.75
N LEU A 20 4.36 -5.89 0.49
CA LEU A 20 4.89 -5.12 1.60
C LEU A 20 5.51 -6.04 2.65
N VAL A 21 6.55 -5.55 3.32
CA VAL A 21 7.04 -6.07 4.58
C VAL A 21 6.74 -5.05 5.67
N MET A 22 6.19 -5.54 6.78
CA MET A 22 5.99 -4.77 8.00
C MET A 22 6.86 -5.36 9.10
N ARG A 23 7.79 -4.58 9.66
CA ARG A 23 8.70 -5.04 10.72
C ARG A 23 9.18 -3.86 11.56
N GLN A 24 9.08 -3.98 12.88
CA GLN A 24 9.60 -3.03 13.87
C GLN A 24 9.18 -1.58 13.59
N GLY A 25 7.91 -1.37 13.25
CA GLY A 25 7.37 -0.04 12.94
C GLY A 25 7.70 0.49 11.54
N ILE A 26 8.39 -0.29 10.70
CA ILE A 26 8.74 0.07 9.32
C ILE A 26 7.81 -0.67 8.34
N ILE A 27 7.40 0.03 7.28
CA ILE A 27 6.78 -0.52 6.08
C ILE A 27 7.75 -0.34 4.92
N SER A 28 8.02 -1.40 4.17
CA SER A 28 8.75 -1.30 2.90
C SER A 28 8.15 -2.25 1.87
N GLY A 29 8.27 -1.95 0.57
CA GLY A 29 7.78 -2.85 -0.45
C GLY A 29 7.86 -2.30 -1.86
N ALA A 30 7.32 -3.06 -2.81
CA ALA A 30 7.30 -2.68 -4.22
C ALA A 30 6.11 -3.28 -4.99
N ASP A 31 5.81 -2.68 -6.14
CA ASP A 31 4.87 -3.21 -7.14
C ASP A 31 5.55 -3.55 -8.48
N ALA A 32 4.80 -4.21 -9.36
CA ALA A 32 5.30 -4.68 -10.66
C ALA A 32 5.62 -3.55 -11.66
N THR A 33 5.19 -2.32 -11.41
CA THR A 33 5.45 -1.14 -12.25
C THR A 33 6.70 -0.38 -11.82
N GLY A 34 7.40 -0.88 -10.79
CA GLY A 34 8.55 -0.20 -10.19
C GLY A 34 8.16 0.80 -9.10
N GLY A 35 6.90 0.82 -8.66
CA GLY A 35 6.49 1.59 -7.49
C GLY A 35 7.21 1.09 -6.24
N VAL A 36 7.78 1.99 -5.46
CA VAL A 36 8.50 1.71 -4.20
C VAL A 36 7.74 2.33 -3.04
N TYR A 37 7.46 1.51 -2.03
CA TYR A 37 6.79 1.91 -0.80
C TYR A 37 7.83 1.98 0.33
N ASP A 38 7.84 3.09 1.06
CA ASP A 38 8.71 3.31 2.22
C ASP A 38 7.96 4.12 3.26
N GLY A 39 7.90 3.64 4.50
CA GLY A 39 7.08 4.27 5.52
C GLY A 39 7.16 3.64 6.88
N THR A 40 6.22 4.05 7.73
CA THR A 40 6.15 3.63 9.12
C THR A 40 4.73 3.22 9.49
N TYR A 41 4.63 2.41 10.54
CA TYR A 41 3.37 2.13 11.20
C TYR A 41 3.51 2.17 12.72
N SER A 42 2.41 2.51 13.38
CA SER A 42 2.24 2.38 14.82
C SER A 42 0.91 1.71 15.11
N THR A 43 0.90 0.79 16.06
CA THR A 43 -0.32 0.12 16.52
C THR A 43 -0.63 0.59 17.93
N VAL A 44 -1.83 1.13 18.13
CA VAL A 44 -2.39 1.49 19.43
C VAL A 44 -3.73 0.75 19.54
N ASP A 45 -3.86 -0.08 20.57
CA ASP A 45 -4.97 -1.01 20.74
C ASP A 45 -5.19 -1.89 19.48
N ASP A 46 -6.40 -1.88 18.92
CA ASP A 46 -6.78 -2.60 17.70
C ASP A 46 -6.64 -1.77 16.42
N THR A 47 -6.04 -0.58 16.51
CA THR A 47 -5.90 0.34 15.39
C THR A 47 -4.43 0.49 15.00
N THR A 48 -4.15 0.36 13.71
CA THR A 48 -2.84 0.58 13.12
C THR A 48 -2.88 1.79 12.22
N GLU A 49 -2.10 2.80 12.57
CA GLU A 49 -1.84 3.96 11.72
C GLU A 49 -0.62 3.67 10.85
N ALA A 50 -0.77 3.86 9.55
CA ALA A 50 0.29 3.68 8.56
C ALA A 50 0.49 4.98 7.78
N ALA A 51 1.75 5.36 7.58
CA ALA A 51 2.16 6.47 6.74
C ALA A 51 3.21 5.97 5.75
N VAL A 52 2.92 6.03 4.46
CA VAL A 52 3.75 5.45 3.40
C VAL A 52 4.01 6.49 2.33
N LYS A 53 5.28 6.68 1.98
CA LYS A 53 5.72 7.35 0.78
C LYS A 53 5.77 6.34 -0.36
N LEU A 54 4.98 6.58 -1.40
CA LEU A 54 5.03 5.84 -2.66
C LEU A 54 5.80 6.67 -3.68
N THR A 55 6.86 6.09 -4.24
CA THR A 55 7.61 6.66 -5.38
C THR A 55 7.36 5.80 -6.61
N VAL A 56 6.94 6.40 -7.72
CA VAL A 56 6.60 5.71 -8.97
C VAL A 56 7.43 6.31 -10.11
N PRO A 57 8.06 5.50 -10.96
CA PRO A 57 8.84 6.00 -12.09
C PRO A 57 7.97 6.64 -13.18
N ALA A 58 8.58 7.48 -14.02
CA ALA A 58 7.97 7.94 -15.25
C ALA A 58 7.60 6.75 -16.17
N GLY A 59 6.58 6.93 -16.99
CA GLY A 59 6.06 5.92 -17.91
C GLY A 59 5.08 4.92 -17.29
N ALA A 60 4.98 4.86 -15.96
CA ALA A 60 3.99 4.03 -15.29
C ALA A 60 2.57 4.61 -15.42
N THR A 61 1.58 3.73 -15.60
CA THR A 61 0.16 4.08 -15.51
C THR A 61 -0.37 3.69 -14.14
N LEU A 62 -0.87 4.67 -13.39
CA LEU A 62 -1.51 4.45 -12.10
C LEU A 62 -2.87 3.77 -12.29
N VAL A 63 -3.31 2.97 -11.31
CA VAL A 63 -4.67 2.38 -11.29
C VAL A 63 -5.78 3.43 -11.22
N THR A 64 -5.43 4.67 -10.85
CA THR A 64 -6.30 5.85 -10.86
C THR A 64 -6.44 6.49 -12.25
N GLY A 65 -5.70 6.00 -13.26
CA GLY A 65 -5.87 6.32 -14.67
C GLY A 65 -4.84 7.29 -15.27
N GLN A 66 -3.96 7.87 -14.45
CA GLN A 66 -2.93 8.78 -14.94
C GLN A 66 -1.70 8.00 -15.39
N THR A 67 -1.19 8.30 -16.59
CA THR A 67 0.16 7.90 -17.01
C THR A 67 1.13 9.02 -16.67
N LEU A 68 2.22 8.66 -15.98
CA LEU A 68 3.20 9.62 -15.48
C LEU A 68 4.20 9.99 -16.56
N SER A 69 4.38 11.29 -16.83
CA SER A 69 5.45 11.80 -17.70
C SER A 69 6.79 11.97 -16.98
N GLU A 70 6.74 12.14 -15.66
CA GLU A 70 7.89 12.28 -14.76
C GLU A 70 7.69 11.39 -13.51
N PRO A 71 8.75 11.06 -12.76
CA PRO A 71 8.59 10.33 -11.51
C PRO A 71 7.66 11.05 -10.54
N LEU A 72 6.76 10.30 -9.90
CA LEU A 72 5.82 10.81 -8.90
C LEU A 72 6.22 10.32 -7.51
N THR A 73 6.19 11.23 -6.53
CA THR A 73 6.21 10.88 -5.11
C THR A 73 4.90 11.32 -4.48
N GLN A 74 4.25 10.44 -3.71
CA GLN A 74 3.05 10.76 -2.95
C GLN A 74 3.08 10.12 -1.56
N ASN A 75 2.56 10.85 -0.57
CA ASN A 75 2.34 10.32 0.77
C ASN A 75 0.91 9.78 0.89
N ILE A 76 0.78 8.58 1.43
CA ILE A 76 -0.47 7.86 1.64
C ILE A 76 -0.55 7.52 3.11
N SER A 77 -1.65 7.93 3.75
CA SER A 77 -1.94 7.56 5.14
C SER A 77 -3.14 6.63 5.18
N ALA A 78 -3.10 5.67 6.10
CA ALA A 78 -4.17 4.70 6.30
C ALA A 78 -4.36 4.39 7.79
N THR A 79 -5.62 4.17 8.17
CA THR A 79 -6.00 3.63 9.47
C THR A 79 -6.59 2.25 9.24
N LEU A 80 -5.94 1.23 9.80
CA LEU A 80 -6.25 -0.18 9.59
C LEU A 80 -6.68 -0.80 10.92
N ASN A 81 -7.76 -1.57 10.92
CA ASN A 81 -8.14 -2.35 12.10
C ASN A 81 -7.25 -3.60 12.24
N SER A 82 -7.32 -4.30 13.37
CA SER A 82 -6.50 -5.49 13.63
C SER A 82 -6.76 -6.66 12.67
N SER A 83 -7.92 -6.67 11.98
CA SER A 83 -8.30 -7.68 10.99
C SER A 83 -8.12 -7.25 9.53
N PHE A 84 -7.39 -6.16 9.25
CA PHE A 84 -7.32 -5.57 7.89
C PHE A 84 -6.81 -6.52 6.79
N ALA A 85 -6.12 -7.61 7.18
CA ALA A 85 -5.53 -8.59 6.29
C ALA A 85 -6.38 -9.88 6.15
N ASP A 86 -7.68 -9.80 6.41
CA ASP A 86 -8.65 -10.89 6.35
C ASP A 86 -9.21 -11.19 4.94
N GLY A 87 -8.74 -10.46 3.92
CA GLY A 87 -9.18 -10.61 2.54
C GLY A 87 -10.30 -9.66 2.11
N HIS A 88 -10.82 -8.81 3.00
CA HIS A 88 -11.81 -7.80 2.63
C HIS A 88 -11.15 -6.51 2.08
N PRO A 89 -11.82 -5.79 1.16
CA PRO A 89 -11.32 -4.52 0.66
C PRO A 89 -11.34 -3.43 1.72
N VAL A 90 -10.24 -2.71 1.84
CA VAL A 90 -10.09 -1.47 2.62
C VAL A 90 -10.00 -0.30 1.65
N ALA A 91 -10.85 0.71 1.83
CA ALA A 91 -10.81 1.93 1.03
C ALA A 91 -9.67 2.84 1.48
N ILE A 92 -8.74 3.14 0.59
CA ILE A 92 -7.60 4.02 0.83
C ILE A 92 -7.74 5.28 -0.03
N ARG A 93 -7.54 6.45 0.57
CA ARG A 93 -7.50 7.72 -0.14
C ARG A 93 -6.05 8.06 -0.46
N THR A 94 -5.75 8.24 -1.75
CA THR A 94 -4.45 8.73 -2.21
C THR A 94 -4.61 10.14 -2.78
N PRO A 95 -3.52 10.93 -2.87
CA PRO A 95 -3.54 12.20 -3.60
C PRO A 95 -4.04 12.08 -5.05
N MET A 96 -3.86 10.92 -5.69
CA MET A 96 -4.25 10.67 -7.08
C MET A 96 -5.68 10.12 -7.24
N GLY A 97 -6.38 9.87 -6.13
CA GLY A 97 -7.74 9.34 -6.09
C GLY A 97 -7.92 8.16 -5.14
N PRO A 98 -9.17 7.70 -4.94
CA PRO A 98 -9.44 6.54 -4.12
C PRO A 98 -8.97 5.24 -4.79
N VAL A 99 -8.50 4.30 -3.95
CA VAL A 99 -8.23 2.91 -4.34
C VAL A 99 -8.83 1.97 -3.30
N ASN A 100 -9.25 0.79 -3.73
CA ASN A 100 -9.63 -0.30 -2.81
C ASN A 100 -8.46 -1.27 -2.72
N VAL A 101 -8.08 -1.66 -1.51
CA VAL A 101 -6.92 -2.54 -1.28
C VAL A 101 -7.35 -3.74 -0.45
N ILE A 102 -7.06 -4.94 -0.94
CA ILE A 102 -7.12 -6.16 -0.15
C ILE A 102 -5.71 -6.46 0.33
N PHE A 103 -5.56 -6.65 1.63
CA PHE A 103 -4.32 -7.11 2.24
C PHE A 103 -4.44 -8.60 2.54
N LYS A 104 -3.40 -9.36 2.23
CA LYS A 104 -3.28 -10.77 2.60
C LYS A 104 -1.94 -11.01 3.25
N LYS A 105 -1.94 -11.44 4.51
CA LYS A 105 -0.71 -11.84 5.17
C LYS A 105 -0.18 -13.13 4.54
N LEU A 106 1.05 -13.09 4.04
CA LEU A 106 1.73 -14.22 3.39
C LEU A 106 2.45 -15.10 4.42
N ARG A 107 3.18 -14.46 5.34
CA ARG A 107 3.88 -15.13 6.43
C ARG A 107 4.20 -14.16 7.55
N ASN A 108 4.41 -14.69 8.74
CA ASN A 108 4.97 -13.94 9.86
C ASN A 108 6.47 -13.70 9.66
N LEU A 109 6.97 -12.65 10.29
CA LEU A 109 8.38 -12.46 10.59
C LEU A 109 8.54 -12.78 12.07
N THR A 110 9.04 -13.98 12.34
CA THR A 110 9.42 -14.51 13.65
C THR A 110 10.91 -14.79 13.61
#